data_AF-A0A517W3U0-F1
#
_entry.id   AF-A0A517W3U0-F1
#
_cell.length_a   1.000
_cell.length_b   1.000
_cell.length_c   1.000
_cell.angle_alpha   90.00
_cell.angle_beta   90.00
_cell.angle_gamma   90.00
#
_symmetry.space_group_name_H-M   'P 1'
#
loop_
_entity.id
_entity.type
_entity.pdbx_description
1 polymer ?
#
loop_
_entity_poly.entity_id
_entity_poly.type
_entity_poly.pdbx_seq_one_letter_code
_entity_poly.pdbx_strand_id
1 'polypeptide(L)'
;MGDPYIKERPKKLATPAHSPSLEASQNELYAQIDAICWRDFDTAYKAPESVPLDLKLLMFGDQKQALNASHRLWCGLCHQHAYMSSAAEPALPFLMLVLFESGDLVRVEVLDILLGFVRCQRPDLNFTQRVLRAIRERRPEIEKFKESSNDEVASFAESVCEALDENRAQQGAALDG
;
A
#
# COMPACT_ATOMS: atom_id res chain seq x y z
N MET A 1 -7.77 -10.74 -18.51
CA MET A 1 -6.60 -11.33 -17.83
C MET A 1 -7.02 -11.49 -16.38
N GLY A 2 -6.94 -12.70 -15.82
CA GLY A 2 -7.26 -12.97 -14.41
C GLY A 2 -5.99 -12.91 -13.55
N ASP A 3 -6.13 -13.23 -12.26
CA ASP A 3 -5.03 -13.19 -11.29
C ASP A 3 -3.86 -14.12 -11.68
N PRO A 4 -2.65 -13.59 -11.99
CA PRO A 4 -1.52 -14.42 -12.37
C PRO A 4 -0.91 -15.20 -11.19
N TYR A 5 -1.21 -14.79 -9.95
CA TYR A 5 -0.55 -15.31 -8.73
C TYR A 5 -1.41 -16.32 -7.96
N ILE A 6 -2.53 -16.78 -8.53
CA ILE A 6 -3.47 -17.66 -7.82
C ILE A 6 -2.81 -18.95 -7.28
N LYS A 7 -1.79 -19.47 -7.97
CA LYS A 7 -1.06 -20.69 -7.58
C LYS A 7 0.07 -20.43 -6.57
N GLU A 8 0.48 -19.18 -6.42
CA GLU A 8 1.61 -18.78 -5.56
C GLU A 8 1.17 -18.44 -4.13
N ARG A 9 -0.13 -18.14 -3.93
CA ARG A 9 -0.62 -17.78 -2.60
C ARG A 9 -0.60 -18.98 -1.65
N PRO A 10 0.00 -18.83 -0.46
CA PRO A 10 0.02 -19.90 0.52
C PRO A 10 -1.38 -20.14 1.08
N LYS A 11 -1.65 -21.39 1.47
CA LYS A 11 -2.94 -21.79 2.07
C LYS A 11 -3.04 -21.48 3.57
N LYS A 12 -1.91 -21.14 4.21
CA LYS A 12 -1.79 -20.89 5.66
C LYS A 12 -0.76 -19.81 5.92
N LEU A 13 -0.98 -19.02 6.98
CA LEU A 13 0.06 -18.15 7.53
C LEU A 13 1.22 -19.00 8.07
N ALA A 14 2.43 -18.54 7.80
CA ALA A 14 3.63 -19.04 8.46
C ALA A 14 3.88 -18.23 9.74
N THR A 15 4.51 -18.87 10.72
CA THR A 15 4.81 -18.28 12.03
C THR A 15 6.31 -18.30 12.31
N PRO A 16 6.86 -17.33 13.06
CA PRO A 16 6.16 -16.17 13.64
C PRO A 16 5.82 -15.11 12.58
N ALA A 17 4.86 -14.23 12.88
CA ALA A 17 4.57 -13.09 12.02
C ALA A 17 5.77 -12.13 11.99
N HIS A 18 5.97 -11.42 10.88
CA HIS A 18 7.05 -10.44 10.76
C HIS A 18 6.81 -9.16 11.58
N SER A 19 5.55 -8.87 11.92
CA SER A 19 5.15 -7.75 12.76
C SER A 19 4.39 -8.25 14.01
N PRO A 20 5.10 -8.53 15.11
CA PRO A 20 4.48 -8.97 16.35
C PRO A 20 3.52 -7.95 16.96
N SER A 21 3.71 -6.64 16.68
CA SER A 21 2.83 -5.59 17.23
C SER A 21 1.41 -5.64 16.67
N LEU A 22 1.22 -6.17 15.47
CA LEU A 22 -0.10 -6.34 14.87
C LEU A 22 -0.85 -7.58 15.38
N GLU A 23 -0.16 -8.60 15.92
CA GLU A 23 -0.76 -9.89 16.30
C GLU A 23 -1.94 -9.73 17.29
N ALA A 24 -1.83 -8.79 18.24
CA ALA A 24 -2.88 -8.54 19.23
C ALA A 24 -4.22 -8.11 18.61
N SER A 25 -4.19 -7.47 17.44
CA SER A 25 -5.36 -6.94 16.73
C SER A 25 -5.76 -7.81 15.53
N GLN A 26 -5.17 -9.00 15.36
CA GLN A 26 -5.34 -9.81 14.15
C GLN A 26 -6.80 -10.10 13.82
N ASN A 27 -7.59 -10.54 14.80
CA ASN A 27 -9.00 -10.90 14.57
C ASN A 27 -9.84 -9.68 14.16
N GLU A 28 -9.57 -8.51 14.75
CA GLU A 28 -10.28 -7.28 14.43
C GLU A 28 -9.92 -6.81 13.01
N LEU A 29 -8.64 -6.78 12.68
CA LEU A 29 -8.15 -6.37 11.37
C LEU A 29 -8.62 -7.34 10.26
N TYR A 30 -8.71 -8.63 10.55
CA TYR A 30 -9.33 -9.61 9.66
C TYR A 30 -10.79 -9.27 9.38
N ALA A 31 -11.57 -9.01 10.43
CA ALA A 31 -12.97 -8.65 10.29
C ALA A 31 -13.14 -7.35 9.49
N GLN A 32 -12.29 -6.34 9.71
CA GLN A 32 -12.30 -5.10 8.93
C GLN A 32 -11.99 -5.33 7.45
N ILE A 33 -10.96 -6.14 7.13
CA ILE A 33 -10.61 -6.51 5.75
C ILE A 33 -11.76 -7.27 5.08
N ASP A 34 -12.37 -8.22 5.79
CA ASP A 34 -13.43 -9.08 5.24
C ASP A 34 -14.78 -8.37 5.11
N ALA A 35 -15.00 -7.28 5.86
CA ALA A 35 -16.22 -6.48 5.78
C ALA A 35 -16.29 -5.63 4.49
N ILE A 36 -15.16 -5.41 3.82
CA ILE A 36 -15.10 -4.64 2.57
C ILE A 36 -15.64 -5.51 1.42
N CYS A 37 -16.60 -4.99 0.64
CA CYS A 37 -17.05 -5.63 -0.58
C CYS A 37 -16.03 -5.42 -1.70
N TRP A 38 -14.94 -6.19 -1.70
CA TRP A 38 -13.83 -6.01 -2.64
C TRP A 38 -14.24 -6.07 -4.11
N ARG A 39 -15.32 -6.79 -4.43
CA ARG A 39 -15.86 -6.89 -5.79
C ARG A 39 -16.36 -5.56 -6.38
N ASP A 40 -16.58 -4.55 -5.54
CA ASP A 40 -16.98 -3.20 -5.97
C ASP A 40 -15.78 -2.38 -6.48
N PHE A 41 -14.56 -2.93 -6.40
CA PHE A 41 -13.32 -2.28 -6.77
C PHE A 41 -12.61 -3.02 -7.90
N ASP A 42 -11.75 -2.29 -8.61
CA ASP A 42 -10.91 -2.82 -9.65
C ASP A 42 -9.49 -3.06 -9.13
N THR A 43 -8.83 -4.04 -9.73
CA THR A 43 -7.37 -4.26 -9.66
C THR A 43 -6.82 -4.42 -11.07
N ALA A 44 -5.51 -4.30 -11.20
CA ALA A 44 -4.85 -4.38 -12.49
C ALA A 44 -5.07 -5.72 -13.23
N TYR A 45 -5.32 -6.78 -12.47
CA TYR A 45 -5.56 -8.13 -12.99
C TYR A 45 -7.03 -8.55 -12.88
N LYS A 46 -7.96 -7.61 -12.67
CA LYS A 46 -9.41 -7.86 -12.56
C LYS A 46 -9.75 -8.98 -11.56
N ALA A 47 -9.02 -9.01 -10.46
CA ALA A 47 -9.16 -10.00 -9.40
C ALA A 47 -9.13 -9.29 -8.04
N PRO A 48 -10.11 -8.43 -7.74
CA PRO A 48 -10.14 -7.71 -6.47
C PRO A 48 -10.34 -8.64 -5.26
N GLU A 49 -10.91 -9.83 -5.46
CA GLU A 49 -11.11 -10.84 -4.41
C GLU A 49 -9.82 -11.42 -3.84
N SER A 50 -8.66 -11.16 -4.46
CA SER A 50 -7.36 -11.62 -3.95
C SER A 50 -6.66 -10.62 -3.04
N VAL A 51 -7.04 -9.34 -3.09
CA VAL A 51 -6.52 -8.27 -2.21
C VAL A 51 -6.67 -8.59 -0.71
N PRO A 52 -7.81 -9.14 -0.22
CA PRO A 52 -7.97 -9.47 1.20
C PRO A 52 -6.90 -10.42 1.72
N LEU A 53 -6.63 -11.48 0.96
CA LEU A 53 -5.66 -12.48 1.35
C LEU A 53 -4.25 -11.90 1.32
N ASP A 54 -3.94 -11.08 0.32
CA ASP A 54 -2.62 -10.44 0.23
C ASP A 54 -2.41 -9.41 1.35
N LEU A 55 -3.43 -8.64 1.76
CA LEU A 55 -3.33 -7.77 2.94
C LEU A 55 -3.10 -8.57 4.23
N LYS A 56 -3.81 -9.69 4.41
CA LYS A 56 -3.63 -10.56 5.58
C LYS A 56 -2.22 -11.18 5.62
N LEU A 57 -1.70 -11.60 4.47
CA LEU A 57 -0.33 -12.11 4.36
C LEU A 57 0.72 -11.02 4.60
N LEU A 58 0.47 -9.81 4.10
CA LEU A 58 1.31 -8.66 4.34
C LEU A 58 1.37 -8.30 5.83
N MET A 59 0.26 -8.41 6.55
CA MET A 59 0.20 -7.99 7.96
C MET A 59 0.66 -9.08 8.94
N PHE A 60 0.33 -10.35 8.67
CA PHE A 60 0.43 -11.44 9.66
C PHE A 60 1.22 -12.67 9.17
N GLY A 61 1.73 -12.64 7.93
CA GLY A 61 2.62 -13.68 7.44
C GLY A 61 4.00 -13.60 8.07
N ASP A 62 4.82 -14.63 7.85
CA ASP A 62 6.26 -14.48 8.05
C ASP A 62 6.84 -13.45 7.06
N GLN A 63 8.09 -13.05 7.24
CA GLN A 63 8.71 -12.02 6.40
C GLN A 63 8.64 -12.38 4.90
N LYS A 64 8.83 -13.65 4.55
CA LYS A 64 8.78 -14.09 3.15
C LYS A 64 7.37 -13.97 2.57
N GLN A 65 6.36 -14.35 3.34
CA GLN A 65 4.96 -14.20 2.95
C GLN A 65 4.59 -12.73 2.78
N ALA A 66 5.07 -11.87 3.68
CA ALA A 66 4.82 -10.43 3.61
C ALA A 66 5.45 -9.79 2.37
N LEU A 67 6.71 -10.08 2.06
CA LEU A 67 7.40 -9.58 0.86
C LEU A 67 6.75 -10.10 -0.44
N ASN A 68 6.34 -11.37 -0.47
CA ASN A 68 5.63 -11.88 -1.63
C ASN A 68 4.25 -11.23 -1.78
N ALA A 69 3.58 -10.91 -0.67
CA ALA A 69 2.30 -10.22 -0.68
C ALA A 69 2.43 -8.75 -1.09
N SER A 70 3.47 -8.05 -0.63
CA SER A 70 3.74 -6.67 -1.05
C SER A 70 3.95 -6.60 -2.56
N HIS A 71 4.73 -7.51 -3.14
CA HIS A 71 4.92 -7.57 -4.59
C HIS A 71 3.59 -7.75 -5.35
N ARG A 72 2.71 -8.65 -4.88
CA ARG A 72 1.39 -8.87 -5.50
C ARG A 72 0.49 -7.64 -5.37
N LEU A 73 0.50 -6.98 -4.20
CA LEU A 73 -0.25 -5.74 -3.98
C LEU A 73 0.29 -4.60 -4.84
N TRP A 74 1.60 -4.45 -4.96
CA TRP A 74 2.24 -3.47 -5.85
C TRP A 74 1.83 -3.67 -7.31
N CYS A 75 1.87 -4.92 -7.81
CA CYS A 75 1.40 -5.25 -9.15
C CYS A 75 -0.11 -5.06 -9.33
N GLY A 76 -0.92 -5.39 -8.31
CA GLY A 76 -2.38 -5.36 -8.39
C GLY A 76 -3.00 -3.97 -8.16
N LEU A 77 -2.45 -3.17 -7.25
CA LEU A 77 -3.00 -1.88 -6.83
C LEU A 77 -2.41 -0.70 -7.61
N CYS A 78 -1.13 -0.77 -7.98
CA CYS A 78 -0.47 0.32 -8.73
C CYS A 78 0.22 -0.11 -10.03
N HIS A 79 0.08 -1.38 -10.45
CA HIS A 79 0.60 -1.94 -11.70
C HIS A 79 2.02 -1.47 -12.06
N GLN A 80 2.96 -1.64 -11.12
CA GLN A 80 4.36 -1.24 -11.31
C GLN A 80 4.53 0.26 -11.60
N HIS A 81 3.75 1.08 -10.88
CA HIS A 81 3.65 2.53 -11.05
C HIS A 81 3.11 3.00 -12.42
N ALA A 82 2.38 2.15 -13.14
CA ALA A 82 1.73 2.54 -14.39
C ALA A 82 0.35 3.21 -14.20
N TYR A 83 -0.43 2.76 -13.21
CA TYR A 83 -1.70 3.38 -12.83
C TYR A 83 -2.19 2.86 -11.47
N MET A 84 -3.01 3.65 -10.77
CA MET A 84 -3.63 3.23 -9.51
C MET A 84 -5.04 2.66 -9.75
N SER A 85 -5.28 1.47 -9.22
CA SER A 85 -6.57 0.79 -9.27
C SER A 85 -7.47 1.24 -8.12
N SER A 86 -8.80 1.15 -8.25
CA SER A 86 -9.71 1.66 -7.21
C SER A 86 -9.64 0.88 -5.89
N ALA A 87 -9.18 -0.38 -5.90
CA ALA A 87 -8.90 -1.15 -4.69
C ALA A 87 -7.78 -0.56 -3.81
N ALA A 88 -6.98 0.37 -4.34
CA ALA A 88 -5.98 1.09 -3.54
C ALA A 88 -6.61 1.90 -2.41
N GLU A 89 -7.80 2.46 -2.64
CA GLU A 89 -8.50 3.28 -1.64
C GLU A 89 -8.84 2.51 -0.36
N PRO A 90 -9.59 1.39 -0.40
CA PRO A 90 -9.87 0.60 0.79
C PRO A 90 -8.64 -0.14 1.34
N ALA A 91 -7.59 -0.36 0.53
CA ALA A 91 -6.35 -1.00 1.00
C ALA A 91 -5.44 -0.04 1.80
N LEU A 92 -5.49 1.26 1.52
CA LEU A 92 -4.59 2.27 2.08
C LEU A 92 -4.49 2.26 3.61
N PRO A 93 -5.59 2.17 4.40
CA PRO A 93 -5.49 2.16 5.85
C PRO A 93 -4.65 1.00 6.38
N PHE A 94 -4.75 -0.18 5.77
CA PHE A 94 -3.99 -1.37 6.16
C PHE A 94 -2.52 -1.26 5.75
N LEU A 95 -2.24 -0.69 4.57
CA LEU A 95 -0.87 -0.38 4.15
C LEU A 95 -0.20 0.60 5.12
N MET A 96 -0.92 1.63 5.57
CA MET A 96 -0.40 2.58 6.57
C MET A 96 -0.10 1.90 7.91
N LEU A 97 -0.96 0.98 8.38
CA LEU A 97 -0.66 0.19 9.58
C LEU A 97 0.63 -0.62 9.40
N VAL A 98 0.79 -1.32 8.27
CA VAL A 98 2.01 -2.10 7.98
C VAL A 98 3.24 -1.19 7.95
N LEU A 99 3.16 -0.01 7.33
CA LEU A 99 4.27 0.94 7.26
C LEU A 99 4.82 1.29 8.65
N PHE A 100 3.92 1.56 9.60
CA PHE A 100 4.30 2.00 10.94
C PHE A 100 4.75 0.84 11.84
N GLU A 101 4.20 -0.35 11.64
CA GLU A 101 4.34 -1.47 12.59
C GLU A 101 5.34 -2.56 12.16
N SER A 102 5.91 -2.48 10.95
CA SER A 102 6.77 -3.55 10.40
C SER A 102 8.27 -3.29 10.53
N GLY A 103 9.08 -4.31 10.25
CA GLY A 103 10.53 -4.13 10.06
C GLY A 103 10.87 -3.46 8.74
N ASP A 104 12.12 -3.01 8.59
CA ASP A 104 12.58 -2.20 7.44
C ASP A 104 12.31 -2.84 6.08
N LEU A 105 12.53 -4.15 5.94
CA LEU A 105 12.34 -4.84 4.65
C LEU A 105 10.91 -4.72 4.13
N VAL A 106 9.91 -4.93 4.98
CA VAL A 106 8.50 -4.79 4.58
C VAL A 106 8.12 -3.31 4.48
N ARG A 107 8.70 -2.45 5.32
CA ARG A 107 8.49 -1.00 5.26
C ARG A 107 8.89 -0.40 3.91
N VAL A 108 10.05 -0.79 3.36
CA VAL A 108 10.52 -0.36 2.03
C VAL A 108 9.47 -0.68 0.97
N GLU A 109 8.97 -1.91 0.95
CA GLU A 109 7.97 -2.35 0.00
C GLU A 109 6.65 -1.56 0.10
N VAL A 110 6.21 -1.23 1.32
CA VAL A 110 5.03 -0.40 1.51
C VAL A 110 5.27 1.04 1.05
N LEU A 111 6.44 1.62 1.33
CA LEU A 111 6.79 2.95 0.82
C LEU A 111 6.80 2.97 -0.71
N ASP A 112 7.28 1.92 -1.38
CA ASP A 112 7.25 1.82 -2.83
C ASP A 112 5.81 1.74 -3.40
N ILE A 113 4.91 1.03 -2.72
CA ILE A 113 3.48 1.03 -3.07
C ILE A 113 2.89 2.45 -2.93
N LEU A 114 3.17 3.14 -1.82
CA LEU A 114 2.69 4.50 -1.59
C LEU A 114 3.25 5.48 -2.63
N LEU A 115 4.52 5.34 -3.01
CA LEU A 115 5.14 6.11 -4.09
C LEU A 115 4.38 5.92 -5.40
N GLY A 116 4.01 4.68 -5.72
CA GLY A 116 3.15 4.37 -6.86
C GLY A 116 1.80 5.08 -6.79
N PHE A 117 1.15 5.10 -5.61
CA PHE A 117 -0.14 5.79 -5.45
C PHE A 117 -0.03 7.30 -5.67
N VAL A 118 1.05 7.92 -5.20
CA VAL A 118 1.29 9.36 -5.38
C VAL A 118 1.63 9.69 -6.83
N ARG A 119 2.46 8.87 -7.50
CA ARG A 119 2.87 9.09 -8.90
C ARG A 119 1.76 8.81 -9.90
N CYS A 120 0.92 7.82 -9.64
CA CYS A 120 -0.17 7.42 -10.53
C CYS A 120 -1.46 8.21 -10.31
N GLN A 121 -1.40 9.37 -9.65
CA GLN A 121 -2.58 10.16 -9.36
C GLN A 121 -3.25 10.65 -10.65
N ARG A 122 -4.59 10.68 -10.65
CA ARG A 122 -5.41 11.13 -11.76
C ARG A 122 -6.46 12.14 -11.30
N PRO A 123 -6.30 13.44 -11.58
CA PRO A 123 -7.21 14.48 -11.10
C PRO A 123 -8.67 14.28 -11.51
N ASP A 124 -8.92 13.58 -12.61
CA ASP A 124 -10.26 13.26 -13.10
C ASP A 124 -10.95 12.10 -12.35
N LEU A 125 -10.23 11.40 -11.47
CA LEU A 125 -10.73 10.25 -10.72
C LEU A 125 -10.77 10.53 -9.22
N ASN A 126 -11.99 10.63 -8.67
CA ASN A 126 -12.24 10.98 -7.27
C ASN A 126 -11.51 10.08 -6.25
N PHE A 127 -11.44 8.76 -6.50
CA PHE A 127 -10.76 7.85 -5.56
C PHE A 127 -9.26 8.15 -5.45
N THR A 128 -8.63 8.53 -6.56
CA THR A 128 -7.19 8.84 -6.54
C THR A 128 -6.89 10.11 -5.74
N GLN A 129 -7.78 11.09 -5.81
CA GLN A 129 -7.69 12.30 -4.98
C GLN A 129 -7.88 11.98 -3.50
N ARG A 130 -8.81 11.06 -3.16
CA ARG A 130 -9.02 10.62 -1.77
C ARG A 130 -7.79 9.89 -1.22
N VAL A 131 -7.21 8.99 -2.00
CA VAL A 131 -5.94 8.31 -1.65
C VAL A 131 -4.82 9.32 -1.44
N LEU A 132 -4.60 10.24 -2.39
CA LEU A 132 -3.55 11.25 -2.28
C LEU A 132 -3.73 12.12 -1.04
N ARG A 133 -4.96 12.57 -0.75
CA ARG A 133 -5.26 13.35 0.46
C ARG A 133 -4.95 12.55 1.73
N ALA A 134 -5.36 11.30 1.81
CA ALA A 134 -5.09 10.46 2.97
C ALA A 134 -3.58 10.21 3.18
N ILE A 135 -2.79 10.08 2.10
CA ILE A 135 -1.32 10.02 2.20
C ILE A 135 -0.76 11.37 2.69
N ARG A 136 -1.25 12.50 2.17
CA ARG A 136 -0.83 13.85 2.61
C ARG A 136 -1.11 14.09 4.09
N GLU A 137 -2.24 13.61 4.60
CA GLU A 137 -2.59 13.70 6.03
C GLU A 137 -1.60 12.93 6.92
N ARG A 138 -0.94 11.89 6.40
CA ARG A 138 0.07 11.08 7.09
C ARG A 138 1.52 11.49 6.78
N ARG A 139 1.70 12.58 6.03
CA ARG A 139 3.03 13.06 5.64
C ARG A 139 3.97 13.27 6.83
N PRO A 140 3.57 13.91 7.95
CA PRO A 140 4.49 14.12 9.07
C PRO A 140 5.02 12.81 9.67
N GLU A 141 4.23 11.74 9.66
CA GLU A 141 4.67 10.42 10.10
C GLU A 141 5.60 9.75 9.07
N ILE A 142 5.31 9.90 7.77
CA ILE A 142 6.16 9.39 6.69
C ILE A 142 7.54 10.08 6.67
N GLU A 143 7.57 11.40 6.87
CA GLU A 143 8.81 12.19 6.87
C GLU A 143 9.81 11.74 7.94
N LYS A 144 9.34 11.22 9.08
CA LYS A 144 10.22 10.68 10.13
C LYS A 144 11.08 9.52 9.62
N PHE A 145 10.62 8.76 8.63
CA PHE A 145 11.38 7.67 8.06
C PHE A 145 12.59 8.13 7.24
N LYS A 146 12.68 9.40 6.85
CA LYS A 146 13.87 9.99 6.21
C LYS A 146 15.10 9.96 7.13
N GLU A 147 14.89 9.91 8.44
CA GLU A 147 15.95 9.82 9.45
C GLU A 147 16.28 8.37 9.83
N SER A 148 15.70 7.39 9.14
CA SER A 148 15.99 5.97 9.38
C SER A 148 17.47 5.67 9.18
N SER A 149 18.02 4.81 10.03
CA SER A 149 19.37 4.26 9.82
C SER A 149 19.46 3.27 8.66
N ASN A 150 18.31 2.88 8.09
CA ASN A 150 18.24 2.07 6.88
C ASN A 150 18.11 2.99 5.67
N ASP A 151 19.15 3.02 4.84
CA ASP A 151 19.24 3.92 3.67
C ASP A 151 18.09 3.73 2.68
N GLU A 152 17.60 2.51 2.47
CA GLU A 152 16.48 2.25 1.57
C GLU A 152 15.18 2.83 2.13
N VAL A 153 14.91 2.64 3.42
CA VAL A 153 13.75 3.24 4.09
C VAL A 153 13.80 4.77 3.97
N ALA A 154 14.95 5.36 4.27
CA ALA A 154 15.14 6.81 4.18
C ALA A 154 14.91 7.34 2.75
N SER A 155 15.52 6.67 1.76
CA SER A 155 15.43 7.03 0.34
C SER A 155 14.00 6.92 -0.21
N PHE A 156 13.29 5.84 0.09
CA PHE A 156 11.90 5.69 -0.35
C PHE A 156 10.95 6.66 0.36
N ALA A 157 11.15 6.93 1.65
CA ALA A 157 10.37 7.92 2.38
C ALA A 157 10.57 9.34 1.80
N GLU A 158 11.82 9.69 1.45
CA GLU A 158 12.13 10.92 0.74
C GLU A 158 11.43 10.99 -0.61
N SER A 159 11.53 9.93 -1.42
CA SER A 159 10.89 9.85 -2.73
C SER A 159 9.36 10.05 -2.66
N VAL A 160 8.69 9.49 -1.65
CA VAL A 160 7.26 9.70 -1.42
C VAL A 160 6.98 11.17 -1.11
N CYS A 161 7.76 11.79 -0.21
CA CYS A 161 7.57 13.19 0.18
C CYS A 161 7.81 14.16 -1.00
N GLU A 162 8.85 13.93 -1.80
CA GLU A 162 9.13 14.71 -3.01
C GLU A 162 7.98 14.60 -4.01
N ALA A 163 7.49 13.38 -4.28
CA ALA A 163 6.36 13.18 -5.19
C ALA A 163 5.07 13.87 -4.69
N LEU A 164 4.87 13.98 -3.36
CA LEU A 164 3.75 14.73 -2.79
C LEU A 164 3.86 16.24 -3.05
N ASP A 165 5.08 16.78 -3.01
CA ASP A 165 5.39 18.19 -3.28
C ASP A 165 5.22 18.53 -4.76
N GLU A 166 5.69 17.68 -5.66
CA GLU A 166 5.49 17.82 -7.11
C GLU A 166 4.01 17.89 -7.48
N ASN A 167 3.20 16.98 -6.93
CA ASN A 167 1.74 16.98 -7.11
C ASN A 167 1.07 18.26 -6.59
N ARG A 168 1.62 18.90 -5.54
CA ARG A 168 1.08 20.15 -5.00
C ARG A 168 1.41 21.33 -5.93
N ALA A 169 2.62 21.38 -6.45
CA ALA A 169 3.04 22.42 -7.40
C ALA A 169 2.20 22.38 -8.70
N GLN A 170 1.92 21.19 -9.23
CA GLN A 170 1.09 21.01 -10.42
C GLN A 170 -0.37 21.44 -10.21
N GLN A 171 -0.93 21.20 -9.03
CA GLN A 171 -2.29 21.63 -8.68
C GLN A 171 -2.42 23.15 -8.49
N GLY A 172 -1.37 23.81 -7.99
CA GLY A 172 -1.32 25.27 -7.87
C GLY A 172 -1.25 25.96 -9.23
N ALA A 173 -0.40 25.46 -10.14
CA ALA A 173 -0.24 26.03 -11.49
C ALA A 173 -1.49 25.94 -12.37
N ALA A 174 -2.38 24.97 -12.13
CA ALA A 174 -3.62 24.78 -12.89
C ALA A 174 -4.77 25.73 -12.47
N LEU A 175 -4.64 26.44 -11.35
CA LEU A 175 -5.65 27.40 -10.86
C LEU A 175 -5.32 28.86 -11.22
N ASP A 176 -4.08 29.13 -11.65
CA ASP A 176 -3.57 30.47 -11.97
C ASP A 176 -3.45 30.74 -13.50
N GLY A 177 -3.94 29.84 -14.36
CA GLY A 177 -3.94 29.95 -15.83
C GLY A 177 -5.33 29.83 -16.43
#